data_AF-A0A536CS23-F1
#
_entry.id   AF-A0A536CS23-F1
#
_cell.length_a   1.000
_cell.length_b   1.000
_cell.length_c   1.000
_cell.angle_alpha   90.00
_cell.angle_beta   90.00
_cell.angle_gamma   90.00
#
_symmetry.space_group_name_H-M   'P 1'
#
loop_
_entity.id
_entity.type
_entity.pdbx_description
1 polymer ?
#
loop_
_entity_poly.entity_id
_entity_poly.type
_entity_poly.pdbx_seq_one_letter_code
_entity_poly.pdbx_strand_id
1 'polypeptide(L)'
;MRRLLVLAVVLASCAGQTTGASTPTREGEATALAFSPEPTVTPATTLAPAATLAPVPIPEARPRITSLVGGMELASVDGPADLRIDPAISRDDEAVIAATVAGDIDAVQREFARPFSQRPRIYVFATNEAYAGGLARIFGYPTATAAFVADNSVSFFEPSLPAIAVNWQAVGDRRPVAAIRHELTHRLTLEACAPRCDLVPAWFNEGQARLAEAQVPGGDWRMLRVRYEAASMADTNTLIPLNTLVSQLGWNSLTDWAGYYKYQEAARATELLREDVGGPTPIARIYERIRRGENIAQAYAALSGRSFEDFVVGLPARMSSAVPPSPGFITLPIAPEGLGASYLLYGFAPLASVTLTISGPRGSETWPVTISPFGAVFDGLPGTRAQGGYTLSIQHSGGVLTAKVRKDGRGSPGDTR
;
A
#
# COMPACT_ATOMS: atom_id res chain seq x y z
N MET A 1 21.48 -25.01 -30.74
CA MET A 1 20.26 -24.21 -30.98
C MET A 1 19.78 -23.62 -29.66
N ARG A 2 20.18 -22.37 -29.37
CA ARG A 2 19.73 -21.61 -28.20
C ARG A 2 18.33 -21.04 -28.49
N ARG A 3 17.31 -21.43 -27.73
CA ARG A 3 15.98 -20.82 -27.79
C ARG A 3 16.04 -19.50 -27.02
N LEU A 4 15.82 -18.38 -27.71
CA LEU A 4 15.53 -17.09 -27.09
C LEU A 4 14.20 -17.24 -26.33
N LEU A 5 14.25 -17.11 -25.00
CA LEU A 5 13.08 -16.84 -24.19
C LEU A 5 12.88 -15.32 -24.23
N VAL A 6 11.76 -14.85 -24.77
CA VAL A 6 11.37 -13.44 -24.72
C VAL A 6 11.12 -13.11 -23.25
N LEU A 7 11.96 -12.26 -22.67
CA LEU A 7 11.89 -11.81 -21.29
C LEU A 7 10.69 -10.84 -21.18
N ALA A 8 9.56 -11.33 -20.69
CA ALA A 8 8.45 -10.45 -20.29
C ALA A 8 8.86 -9.78 -18.98
N VAL A 9 9.15 -8.48 -19.01
CA VAL A 9 9.39 -7.68 -17.81
C VAL A 9 8.08 -7.64 -17.02
N VAL A 10 8.10 -8.19 -15.81
CA VAL A 10 7.01 -8.04 -14.83
C VAL A 10 7.06 -6.59 -14.36
N LEU A 11 5.96 -5.85 -14.48
CA LEU A 11 5.88 -4.44 -14.05
C LEU A 11 4.61 -4.32 -13.21
N ALA A 12 4.75 -4.51 -11.90
CA ALA A 12 3.73 -4.09 -10.96
C ALA A 12 3.95 -2.60 -10.69
N SER A 13 3.30 -1.73 -11.47
CA SER A 13 3.39 -0.29 -11.26
C SER A 13 2.46 0.14 -10.13
N CYS A 14 3.04 0.43 -8.98
CA CYS A 14 2.39 1.16 -7.89
C CYS A 14 2.91 2.60 -7.90
N ALA A 15 2.50 3.42 -8.87
CA ALA A 15 2.87 4.84 -8.95
C ALA A 15 1.64 5.75 -9.19
N GLY A 16 1.56 6.84 -8.42
CA GLY A 16 0.65 7.96 -8.61
C GLY A 16 1.29 9.04 -9.48
N GLN A 17 0.48 9.70 -10.34
CA GLN A 17 0.94 10.74 -11.27
C GLN A 17 0.74 12.16 -10.71
N THR A 18 1.63 13.08 -11.06
CA THR A 18 1.62 14.50 -10.66
C THR A 18 1.18 15.40 -11.81
N THR A 19 0.27 16.35 -11.55
CA THR A 19 0.05 17.52 -12.42
C THR A 19 0.07 18.80 -11.58
N GLY A 20 0.93 19.75 -11.95
CA GLY A 20 1.17 20.98 -11.21
C GLY A 20 0.33 22.19 -11.65
N ALA A 21 0.02 23.06 -10.70
CA ALA A 21 -0.22 24.49 -10.93
C ALA A 21 0.04 25.28 -9.64
N SER A 22 0.62 26.46 -9.81
CA SER A 22 1.26 27.37 -8.85
C SER A 22 0.30 28.30 -8.09
N THR A 23 0.62 28.60 -6.81
CA THR A 23 -0.06 29.62 -5.98
C THR A 23 0.96 30.70 -5.54
N PRO A 24 0.60 32.00 -5.54
CA PRO A 24 1.47 33.07 -5.08
C PRO A 24 1.34 33.36 -3.58
N THR A 25 2.42 33.91 -3.04
CA THR A 25 2.75 34.30 -1.66
C THR A 25 1.90 35.45 -1.10
N ARG A 26 1.64 35.44 0.23
CA ARG A 26 1.60 36.70 1.02
C ARG A 26 1.88 36.52 2.52
N GLU A 27 2.72 37.43 3.03
CA GLU A 27 3.16 37.65 4.41
C GLU A 27 2.17 38.49 5.25
N GLY A 28 2.39 38.49 6.58
CA GLY A 28 1.87 39.48 7.56
C GLY A 28 1.66 38.85 8.96
N GLU A 29 2.68 38.82 9.83
CA GLU A 29 3.02 39.79 10.89
C GLU A 29 2.15 39.79 12.18
N ALA A 30 2.80 39.28 13.24
CA ALA A 30 2.82 39.62 14.67
C ALA A 30 1.72 40.45 15.35
N THR A 31 1.32 40.03 16.57
CA THR A 31 1.49 40.85 17.80
C THR A 31 1.36 40.02 19.09
N ALA A 32 2.17 40.40 20.10
CA ALA A 32 2.23 39.86 21.46
C ALA A 32 1.50 40.79 22.47
N LEU A 33 1.61 40.46 23.78
CA LEU A 33 1.25 41.18 25.04
C LEU A 33 0.10 40.50 25.81
N ALA A 34 0.05 40.39 27.15
CA ALA A 34 0.93 40.73 28.28
C ALA A 34 0.41 40.04 29.58
N PHE A 35 1.15 40.22 30.68
CA PHE A 35 1.17 39.50 31.97
C PHE A 35 0.18 39.94 33.09
N SER A 36 0.13 39.08 34.13
CA SER A 36 0.01 39.29 35.60
C SER A 36 -1.36 39.24 36.31
N PRO A 37 -1.46 38.96 37.65
CA PRO A 37 -0.46 38.43 38.62
C PRO A 37 -0.94 37.27 39.56
N GLU A 38 -0.01 36.77 40.38
CA GLU A 38 -0.07 35.69 41.40
C GLU A 38 -0.95 35.95 42.64
N PRO A 39 -1.12 34.92 43.51
CA PRO A 39 -0.85 35.12 44.93
C PRO A 39 0.17 34.14 45.55
N THR A 40 0.90 34.71 46.50
CA THR A 40 1.93 34.23 47.43
C THR A 40 1.64 32.93 48.18
N VAL A 41 2.64 32.05 48.29
CA VAL A 41 2.76 31.03 49.35
C VAL A 41 4.19 30.99 49.92
N THR A 42 4.21 30.95 51.25
CA THR A 42 5.26 30.96 52.29
C THR A 42 6.41 29.95 52.10
N PRO A 43 7.64 30.19 52.63
CA PRO A 43 8.85 29.48 52.23
C PRO A 43 9.02 28.14 52.96
N ALA A 44 9.47 27.12 52.21
CA ALA A 44 9.91 25.85 52.76
C ALA A 44 11.30 25.48 52.21
N THR A 45 12.26 25.43 53.12
CA THR A 45 13.44 24.55 53.16
C THR A 45 14.41 24.58 51.97
N THR A 46 15.58 25.16 52.21
CA THR A 46 16.79 25.08 51.38
C THR A 46 17.12 23.61 51.05
N LEU A 47 16.85 23.20 49.81
CA LEU A 47 17.37 21.95 49.25
C LEU A 47 18.81 22.18 48.78
N ALA A 48 19.68 21.23 49.11
CA ALA A 48 21.08 21.17 48.69
C ALA A 48 21.22 21.29 47.16
N PRO A 49 22.33 21.83 46.64
CA PRO A 49 22.55 21.96 45.20
C PRO A 49 22.48 20.58 44.53
N ALA A 50 21.63 20.49 43.50
CA ALA A 50 21.51 19.30 42.68
C ALA A 50 22.88 18.95 42.08
N ALA A 51 23.37 17.75 42.39
CA ALA A 51 24.56 17.20 41.77
C ALA A 51 24.37 17.20 40.24
N THR A 52 25.26 17.87 39.53
CA THR A 52 25.33 17.81 38.07
C THR A 52 25.63 16.37 37.70
N LEU A 53 24.62 15.61 37.28
CA LEU A 53 24.82 14.27 36.75
C LEU A 53 25.70 14.40 35.50
N ALA A 54 26.87 13.76 35.54
CA ALA A 54 27.72 13.65 34.37
C ALA A 54 26.90 13.06 33.21
N PRO A 55 27.05 13.56 31.97
CA PRO A 55 26.33 13.00 30.83
C PRO A 55 26.66 11.51 30.73
N VAL A 56 25.61 10.67 30.82
CA VAL A 56 25.75 9.23 30.57
C VAL A 56 26.33 9.09 29.16
N PRO A 57 27.48 8.41 28.99
CA PRO A 57 28.02 8.19 27.65
C PRO A 57 26.98 7.42 26.84
N ILE A 58 26.46 8.06 25.79
CA ILE A 58 25.60 7.40 24.82
C ILE A 58 26.48 6.33 24.18
N PRO A 59 26.14 5.03 24.30
CA PRO A 59 26.96 3.98 23.69
C PRO A 59 27.07 4.25 22.20
N GLU A 60 28.32 4.29 21.71
CA GLU A 60 28.60 4.51 20.30
C GLU A 60 27.89 3.42 19.49
N ALA A 61 27.14 3.82 18.46
CA ALA A 61 26.39 2.89 17.65
C ALA A 61 27.37 1.92 16.97
N ARG A 62 27.14 0.61 17.11
CA ARG A 62 28.00 -0.40 16.47
C ARG A 62 28.12 -0.12 14.96
N PRO A 63 29.33 -0.16 14.38
CA PRO A 63 29.50 0.09 12.95
C PRO A 63 28.71 -0.94 12.11
N ARG A 64 28.18 -0.50 10.96
CA ARG A 64 27.50 -1.39 10.01
C ARG A 64 28.51 -2.33 9.37
N ILE A 65 28.13 -3.60 9.21
CA ILE A 65 28.90 -4.54 8.39
C ILE A 65 28.50 -4.31 6.94
N THR A 66 29.35 -3.61 6.18
CA THR A 66 29.12 -3.31 4.76
C THR A 66 29.88 -4.26 3.85
N SER A 67 29.37 -4.45 2.63
CA SER A 67 30.05 -5.16 1.56
C SER A 67 29.54 -4.70 0.18
N LEU A 68 30.36 -4.90 -0.85
CA LEU A 68 29.99 -4.56 -2.23
C LEU A 68 29.09 -5.65 -2.83
N VAL A 69 27.93 -5.26 -3.35
CA VAL A 69 27.03 -6.10 -4.14
C VAL A 69 26.70 -5.35 -5.43
N GLY A 70 27.04 -5.93 -6.59
CA GLY A 70 26.90 -5.23 -7.87
C GLY A 70 27.67 -3.90 -7.92
N GLY A 71 28.79 -3.79 -7.20
CA GLY A 71 29.55 -2.54 -7.11
C GLY A 71 28.87 -1.43 -6.30
N MET A 72 27.86 -1.75 -5.49
CA MET A 72 27.24 -0.83 -4.53
C MET A 72 27.54 -1.28 -3.10
N GLU A 73 27.94 -0.35 -2.25
CA GLU A 73 28.15 -0.62 -0.83
C GLU A 73 26.80 -0.76 -0.13
N LEU A 74 26.55 -1.91 0.48
CA LEU A 74 25.32 -2.19 1.22
C LEU A 74 25.65 -2.78 2.59
N ALA A 75 24.92 -2.34 3.61
CA ALA A 75 24.99 -2.86 4.96
C ALA A 75 24.14 -4.13 5.09
N SER A 76 24.66 -5.13 5.78
CA SER A 76 23.90 -6.33 6.15
C SER A 76 23.13 -6.08 7.44
N VAL A 77 21.88 -6.53 7.47
CA VAL A 77 21.01 -6.45 8.65
C VAL A 77 20.64 -7.86 9.09
N ASP A 78 20.87 -8.19 10.35
CA ASP A 78 20.53 -9.50 10.91
C ASP A 78 19.02 -9.70 11.00
N GLY A 79 18.54 -10.92 10.76
CA GLY A 79 17.11 -11.24 10.79
C GLY A 79 16.75 -12.49 9.98
N PRO A 80 15.45 -12.70 9.68
CA PRO A 80 14.99 -13.87 8.93
C PRO A 80 15.26 -13.79 7.41
N ALA A 81 15.56 -12.60 6.89
CA ALA A 81 15.90 -12.36 5.48
C ALA A 81 17.41 -12.15 5.29
N ASP A 82 17.89 -12.36 4.07
CA ASP A 82 19.17 -11.81 3.63
C ASP A 82 18.94 -10.33 3.25
N LEU A 83 18.80 -9.49 4.28
CA LEU A 83 18.46 -8.07 4.16
C LEU A 83 19.72 -7.22 3.98
N ARG A 84 19.76 -6.48 2.87
CA ARG A 84 20.81 -5.50 2.55
C ARG A 84 20.21 -4.12 2.41
N ILE A 85 20.75 -3.14 3.11
CA ILE A 85 20.26 -1.76 3.09
C ILE A 85 21.34 -0.78 2.65
N ASP A 86 20.93 0.28 1.96
CA ASP A 86 21.78 1.42 1.66
C ASP A 86 22.30 2.08 2.95
N PRO A 87 23.62 2.30 3.12
CA PRO A 87 24.18 2.95 4.30
C PRO A 87 23.66 4.37 4.56
N ALA A 88 23.02 5.03 3.59
CA ALA A 88 22.37 6.32 3.80
C ALA A 88 21.04 6.23 4.56
N ILE A 89 20.45 5.04 4.71
CA ILE A 89 19.24 4.83 5.52
C ILE A 89 19.56 5.06 7.00
N SER A 90 18.69 5.76 7.73
CA SER A 90 18.88 6.06 9.16
C SER A 90 18.86 4.77 10.02
N ARG A 91 19.35 4.84 11.26
CA ARG A 91 19.30 3.69 12.18
C ARG A 91 17.88 3.38 12.65
N ASP A 92 17.05 4.40 12.80
CA ASP A 92 15.65 4.24 13.18
C ASP A 92 14.89 3.54 12.04
N ASP A 93 15.11 3.97 10.79
CA ASP A 93 14.51 3.31 9.63
C ASP A 93 15.03 1.88 9.43
N GLU A 94 16.33 1.62 9.66
CA GLU A 94 16.87 0.26 9.64
C GLU A 94 16.11 -0.66 10.61
N ALA A 95 15.84 -0.19 11.83
CA ALA A 95 15.06 -0.96 12.80
C ALA A 95 13.61 -1.18 12.33
N VAL A 96 12.98 -0.16 11.73
CA VAL A 96 11.62 -0.27 11.16
C VAL A 96 11.59 -1.28 10.00
N ILE A 97 12.57 -1.22 9.08
CA ILE A 97 12.70 -2.14 7.95
C ILE A 97 12.87 -3.57 8.47
N ALA A 98 13.80 -3.79 9.42
CA ALA A 98 14.07 -5.11 9.97
C ALA A 98 12.84 -5.73 10.63
N ALA A 99 12.12 -4.96 11.45
CA ALA A 99 10.89 -5.40 12.10
C ALA A 99 9.77 -5.68 11.08
N THR A 100 9.61 -4.82 10.06
CA THR A 100 8.63 -4.99 8.97
C THR A 100 8.89 -6.28 8.20
N VAL A 101 10.14 -6.49 7.76
CA VAL A 101 10.56 -7.70 7.03
C VAL A 101 10.29 -8.97 7.85
N ALA A 102 10.62 -8.97 9.13
CA ALA A 102 10.40 -10.12 10.00
C ALA A 102 8.90 -10.45 10.13
N GLY A 103 8.07 -9.44 10.45
CA GLY A 103 6.63 -9.62 10.56
C GLY A 103 5.96 -10.03 9.25
N ASP A 104 6.45 -9.50 8.11
CA ASP A 104 5.92 -9.80 6.80
C ASP A 104 6.25 -11.21 6.33
N ILE A 105 7.47 -11.69 6.57
CA ILE A 105 7.84 -13.08 6.28
C ILE A 105 6.91 -14.04 7.02
N ASP A 106 6.74 -13.84 8.33
CA ASP A 106 5.89 -14.71 9.15
C ASP A 106 4.45 -14.75 8.64
N ALA A 107 3.89 -13.60 8.28
CA ALA A 107 2.52 -13.52 7.84
C ALA A 107 2.31 -14.10 6.43
N VAL A 108 3.24 -13.90 5.49
CA VAL A 108 3.19 -14.54 4.17
C VAL A 108 3.31 -16.06 4.31
N GLN A 109 4.21 -16.56 5.14
CA GLN A 109 4.32 -18.01 5.39
C GLN A 109 3.04 -18.61 5.96
N ARG A 110 2.34 -17.89 6.85
CA ARG A 110 1.04 -18.31 7.39
C ARG A 110 -0.04 -18.40 6.31
N GLU A 111 -0.13 -17.41 5.42
CA GLU A 111 -1.13 -17.38 4.34
C GLU A 111 -1.00 -18.59 3.40
N PHE A 112 0.24 -18.93 3.04
CA PHE A 112 0.54 -20.09 2.17
C PHE A 112 0.70 -21.41 2.94
N ALA A 113 0.60 -21.38 4.27
CA ALA A 113 0.86 -22.54 5.14
C ALA A 113 2.21 -23.23 4.83
N ARG A 114 3.23 -22.44 4.48
CA ARG A 114 4.51 -22.92 3.95
C ARG A 114 5.64 -21.95 4.29
N PRO A 115 6.80 -22.44 4.74
CA PRO A 115 7.99 -21.61 4.90
C PRO A 115 8.62 -21.28 3.54
N PHE A 116 9.34 -20.16 3.45
CA PHE A 116 10.23 -19.94 2.30
C PHE A 116 11.32 -21.02 2.29
N SER A 117 11.60 -21.60 1.11
CA SER A 117 12.65 -22.61 0.96
C SER A 117 14.07 -22.08 1.20
N GLN A 118 14.26 -20.77 1.03
CA GLN A 118 15.49 -20.03 1.28
C GLN A 118 15.14 -18.68 1.92
N ARG A 119 16.07 -18.10 2.69
CA ARG A 119 15.91 -16.75 3.23
C ARG A 119 15.60 -15.78 2.09
N PRO A 120 14.53 -14.97 2.20
CA PRO A 120 14.24 -13.97 1.18
C PRO A 120 15.41 -12.98 1.04
N ARG A 121 15.82 -12.70 -0.20
CA ARG A 121 16.84 -11.69 -0.50
C ARG A 121 16.17 -10.34 -0.74
N ILE A 122 16.48 -9.35 0.09
CA ILE A 122 15.82 -8.03 0.06
C ILE A 122 16.88 -6.95 0.04
N TYR A 123 16.80 -6.06 -0.94
CA TYR A 123 17.65 -4.89 -1.11
C TYR A 123 16.81 -3.63 -0.92
N VAL A 124 17.16 -2.78 0.04
CA VAL A 124 16.45 -1.53 0.34
C VAL A 124 17.37 -0.35 0.05
N PHE A 125 16.94 0.51 -0.86
CA PHE A 125 17.71 1.65 -1.36
C PHE A 125 17.19 2.94 -0.78
N ALA A 126 18.08 3.85 -0.37
CA ALA A 126 17.69 5.07 0.34
C ALA A 126 16.91 6.04 -0.56
N THR A 127 17.30 6.16 -1.82
CA THR A 127 16.74 7.11 -2.81
C THR A 127 16.29 6.42 -4.09
N ASN A 128 15.49 7.12 -4.90
CA ASN A 128 15.08 6.64 -6.22
C ASN A 128 16.28 6.39 -7.16
N GLU A 129 17.30 7.23 -7.09
CA GLU A 129 18.52 7.08 -7.90
C GLU A 129 19.30 5.83 -7.48
N ALA A 130 19.43 5.59 -6.17
CA ALA A 130 20.05 4.38 -5.65
C ALA A 130 19.24 3.13 -6.02
N TYR A 131 17.90 3.22 -6.00
CA TYR A 131 17.00 2.15 -6.42
C TYR A 131 17.17 1.80 -7.91
N ALA A 132 17.16 2.80 -8.80
CA ALA A 132 17.44 2.63 -10.22
C ALA A 132 18.85 2.03 -10.46
N GLY A 133 19.85 2.51 -9.71
CA GLY A 133 21.21 1.94 -9.71
C GLY A 133 21.23 0.46 -9.27
N GLY A 134 20.45 0.13 -8.24
CA GLY A 134 20.12 -1.20 -7.76
C GLY A 134 19.65 -2.13 -8.87
N LEU A 135 18.58 -1.72 -9.54
CA LEU A 135 17.95 -2.46 -10.63
C LEU A 135 18.93 -2.69 -11.79
N ALA A 136 19.75 -1.70 -12.12
CA ALA A 136 20.74 -1.86 -13.20
C ALA A 136 21.89 -2.80 -12.81
N ARG A 137 22.48 -2.61 -11.63
CA ARG A 137 23.76 -3.25 -11.27
C ARG A 137 23.62 -4.60 -10.57
N ILE A 138 22.58 -4.78 -9.75
CA ILE A 138 22.32 -6.03 -9.02
C ILE A 138 21.34 -6.90 -9.79
N PHE A 139 20.29 -6.30 -10.35
CA PHE A 139 19.23 -7.04 -11.05
C PHE A 139 19.48 -7.19 -12.55
N GLY A 140 20.49 -6.50 -13.09
CA GLY A 140 20.96 -6.67 -14.47
C GLY A 140 20.06 -6.03 -15.53
N TYR A 141 19.16 -5.12 -15.13
CA TYR A 141 18.31 -4.40 -16.08
C TYR A 141 19.13 -3.39 -16.91
N PRO A 142 18.82 -3.20 -18.20
CA PRO A 142 19.33 -2.06 -18.96
C PRO A 142 18.99 -0.75 -18.24
N THR A 143 19.89 0.23 -18.26
CA THR A 143 19.73 1.49 -17.50
C THR A 143 18.40 2.19 -17.80
N ALA A 144 17.96 2.23 -19.07
CA ALA A 144 16.68 2.82 -19.43
C ALA A 144 15.49 2.06 -18.81
N THR A 145 15.54 0.73 -18.77
CA THR A 145 14.51 -0.10 -18.12
C THR A 145 14.54 0.08 -16.61
N ALA A 146 15.73 0.13 -16.00
CA ALA A 146 15.90 0.35 -14.58
C ALA A 146 15.33 1.72 -14.13
N ALA A 147 15.59 2.78 -14.91
CA ALA A 147 15.01 4.10 -14.68
C ALA A 147 13.48 4.08 -14.82
N PHE A 148 12.98 3.46 -15.89
CA PHE A 148 11.53 3.32 -16.08
C PHE A 148 10.85 2.57 -14.93
N VAL A 149 11.43 1.46 -14.46
CA VAL A 149 10.92 0.71 -13.30
C VAL A 149 10.96 1.59 -12.05
N ALA A 150 12.05 2.32 -11.80
CA ALA A 150 12.18 3.21 -10.65
C ALA A 150 11.12 4.31 -10.62
N ASP A 151 10.79 4.88 -11.77
CA ASP A 151 9.78 5.95 -11.87
C ASP A 151 8.34 5.42 -11.74
N ASN A 152 8.12 4.13 -11.97
CA ASN A 152 6.78 3.55 -12.04
C ASN A 152 6.50 2.48 -10.98
N SER A 153 7.48 2.10 -10.16
CA SER A 153 7.30 1.16 -9.06
C SER A 153 8.14 1.54 -7.84
N VAL A 154 7.57 1.28 -6.66
CA VAL A 154 8.22 1.52 -5.37
C VAL A 154 8.88 0.25 -4.79
N SER A 155 8.56 -0.91 -5.35
CA SER A 155 9.14 -2.21 -5.02
C SER A 155 9.09 -3.16 -6.21
N PHE A 156 9.98 -4.15 -6.22
CA PHE A 156 10.04 -5.08 -7.35
C PHE A 156 10.58 -6.43 -6.93
N PHE A 157 9.85 -7.49 -7.22
CA PHE A 157 10.32 -8.87 -7.16
C PHE A 157 10.81 -9.36 -8.53
N GLU A 158 12.04 -9.86 -8.58
CA GLU A 158 12.63 -10.49 -9.76
C GLU A 158 12.61 -12.02 -9.65
N PRO A 159 11.75 -12.71 -10.41
CA PRO A 159 11.59 -14.16 -10.34
C PRO A 159 12.86 -14.95 -10.69
N SER A 160 13.69 -14.46 -11.62
CA SER A 160 14.91 -15.16 -12.03
C SER A 160 16.04 -15.07 -11.00
N LEU A 161 16.02 -14.03 -10.17
CA LEU A 161 17.01 -13.77 -9.11
C LEU A 161 16.46 -14.02 -7.70
N PRO A 162 15.37 -14.76 -7.54
CA PRO A 162 14.48 -14.69 -6.37
C PRO A 162 14.77 -13.56 -5.35
N ALA A 163 14.73 -12.31 -5.79
CA ALA A 163 15.19 -11.16 -5.01
C ALA A 163 14.22 -9.99 -5.10
N ILE A 164 14.17 -9.19 -4.05
CA ILE A 164 13.27 -8.05 -3.90
C ILE A 164 14.10 -6.77 -3.82
N ALA A 165 13.72 -5.75 -4.58
CA ALA A 165 14.25 -4.39 -4.47
C ALA A 165 13.17 -3.46 -3.92
N VAL A 166 13.53 -2.54 -3.03
CA VAL A 166 12.61 -1.58 -2.39
C VAL A 166 13.19 -0.18 -2.45
N ASN A 167 12.38 0.78 -2.91
CA ASN A 167 12.69 2.20 -2.87
C ASN A 167 12.20 2.81 -1.55
N TRP A 168 13.11 3.01 -0.59
CA TRP A 168 12.74 3.52 0.73
C TRP A 168 12.21 4.94 0.69
N GLN A 169 12.75 5.82 -0.15
CA GLN A 169 12.24 7.19 -0.32
C GLN A 169 10.74 7.20 -0.67
N ALA A 170 10.27 6.23 -1.46
CA ALA A 170 8.89 6.18 -1.91
C ALA A 170 7.92 5.52 -0.90
N VAL A 171 8.43 4.68 0.01
CA VAL A 171 7.58 3.90 0.94
C VAL A 171 7.81 4.21 2.41
N GLY A 172 8.93 4.83 2.75
CA GLY A 172 9.44 5.00 4.10
C GLY A 172 8.59 5.90 4.98
N ASP A 173 7.75 6.75 4.39
CA ASP A 173 6.78 7.60 5.11
C ASP A 173 5.35 7.03 5.10
N ARG A 174 5.09 5.98 4.31
CA ARG A 174 3.77 5.34 4.24
C ARG A 174 3.54 4.50 5.49
N ARG A 175 2.38 4.62 6.14
CA ARG A 175 2.07 3.86 7.36
C ARG A 175 0.76 3.08 7.22
N PRO A 176 0.78 1.74 7.40
CA PRO A 176 1.97 0.88 7.48
C PRO A 176 2.72 0.75 6.15
N VAL A 177 4.00 0.36 6.22
CA VAL A 177 4.80 -0.06 5.06
C VAL A 177 4.29 -1.42 4.61
N ALA A 178 3.78 -1.50 3.37
CA ALA A 178 3.12 -2.71 2.86
C ALA A 178 3.77 -3.27 1.58
N ALA A 179 4.64 -2.51 0.91
CA ALA A 179 5.28 -2.91 -0.34
C ALA A 179 6.12 -4.19 -0.17
N ILE A 180 6.80 -4.36 0.98
CA ILE A 180 7.60 -5.55 1.27
C ILE A 180 6.71 -6.81 1.34
N ARG A 181 5.54 -6.71 2.01
CA ARG A 181 4.53 -7.77 2.06
C ARG A 181 4.05 -8.20 0.67
N HIS A 182 3.84 -7.23 -0.22
CA HIS A 182 3.44 -7.48 -1.61
C HIS A 182 4.47 -8.37 -2.32
N GLU A 183 5.74 -7.93 -2.34
CA GLU A 183 6.79 -8.64 -3.07
C GLU A 183 7.12 -10.02 -2.46
N LEU A 184 7.07 -10.14 -1.13
CA LEU A 184 7.20 -11.44 -0.46
C LEU A 184 6.08 -12.41 -0.86
N THR A 185 4.87 -11.90 -1.12
CA THR A 185 3.75 -12.71 -1.59
C THR A 185 4.03 -13.28 -2.98
N HIS A 186 4.59 -12.49 -3.91
CA HIS A 186 5.02 -13.01 -5.21
C HIS A 186 6.15 -14.04 -5.08
N ARG A 187 7.13 -13.77 -4.20
CA ARG A 187 8.23 -14.70 -3.95
C ARG A 187 7.74 -16.06 -3.48
N LEU A 188 6.76 -16.11 -2.58
CA LEU A 188 6.22 -17.39 -2.08
C LEU A 188 5.23 -18.01 -3.07
N THR A 189 4.50 -17.19 -3.83
CA THR A 189 3.67 -17.65 -4.97
C THR A 189 4.50 -18.49 -5.93
N LEU A 190 5.69 -18.01 -6.32
CA LEU A 190 6.59 -18.72 -7.23
C LEU A 190 6.96 -20.13 -6.73
N GLU A 191 7.19 -20.30 -5.42
CA GLU A 191 7.45 -21.63 -4.83
C GLU A 191 6.19 -22.49 -4.75
N ALA A 192 5.06 -21.87 -4.43
CA ALA A 192 3.80 -22.55 -4.23
C ALA A 192 3.23 -23.11 -5.54
N CYS A 193 3.34 -22.37 -6.65
CA CYS A 193 2.85 -22.80 -7.96
C CYS A 193 3.81 -23.70 -8.73
N ALA A 194 5.11 -23.69 -8.43
CA ALA A 194 6.09 -24.44 -9.24
C ALA A 194 5.79 -25.96 -9.25
N PRO A 195 5.89 -26.64 -10.42
CA PRO A 195 6.38 -26.13 -11.71
C PRO A 195 5.28 -25.53 -12.60
N ARG A 196 4.06 -25.38 -12.10
CA ARG A 196 2.86 -25.01 -12.86
C ARG A 196 2.44 -23.55 -12.69
N CYS A 197 3.41 -22.66 -12.56
CA CYS A 197 3.15 -21.23 -12.45
C CYS A 197 2.50 -20.64 -13.72
N ASP A 198 2.56 -21.35 -14.85
CA ASP A 198 1.81 -21.05 -16.08
C ASP A 198 0.28 -21.04 -15.87
N LEU A 199 -0.22 -21.70 -14.82
CA LEU A 199 -1.64 -21.81 -14.53
C LEU A 199 -2.16 -20.75 -13.55
N VAL A 200 -1.28 -19.89 -13.02
CA VAL A 200 -1.65 -18.79 -12.12
C VAL A 200 -2.01 -17.57 -12.96
N PRO A 201 -3.27 -17.11 -12.99
CA PRO A 201 -3.61 -15.90 -13.73
C PRO A 201 -3.08 -14.66 -13.02
N ALA A 202 -2.72 -13.63 -13.80
CA ALA A 202 -2.15 -12.39 -13.28
C ALA A 202 -3.06 -11.72 -12.25
N TRP A 203 -4.38 -11.67 -12.47
CA TRP A 203 -5.31 -11.13 -11.48
C TRP A 203 -5.25 -11.85 -10.13
N PHE A 204 -5.01 -13.16 -10.09
CA PHE A 204 -4.95 -13.89 -8.82
C PHE A 204 -3.60 -13.64 -8.12
N ASN A 205 -2.49 -13.65 -8.88
CA ASN A 205 -1.16 -13.34 -8.34
C ASN A 205 -1.10 -11.92 -7.73
N GLU A 206 -1.51 -10.93 -8.50
CA GLU A 206 -1.48 -9.51 -8.12
C GLU A 206 -2.57 -9.16 -7.11
N GLY A 207 -3.76 -9.77 -7.27
CA GLY A 207 -4.86 -9.64 -6.32
C GLY A 207 -4.52 -10.19 -4.95
N GLN A 208 -3.80 -11.32 -4.89
CA GLN A 208 -3.31 -11.86 -3.63
C GLN A 208 -2.26 -10.94 -2.98
N ALA A 209 -1.30 -10.43 -3.76
CA ALA A 209 -0.28 -9.52 -3.25
C ALA A 209 -0.90 -8.21 -2.72
N ARG A 210 -1.86 -7.63 -3.45
CA ARG A 210 -2.62 -6.45 -3.01
C ARG A 210 -3.48 -6.74 -1.78
N LEU A 211 -4.09 -7.92 -1.70
CA LEU A 211 -4.84 -8.32 -0.52
C LEU A 211 -3.93 -8.49 0.70
N ALA A 212 -2.70 -8.99 0.50
CA ALA A 212 -1.70 -9.09 1.56
C ALA A 212 -1.25 -7.71 2.07
N GLU A 213 -1.11 -6.71 1.20
CA GLU A 213 -0.88 -5.31 1.61
C GLU A 213 -2.00 -4.79 2.51
N ALA A 214 -3.25 -5.06 2.11
CA ALA A 214 -4.43 -4.58 2.82
C ALA A 214 -4.62 -5.26 4.19
N GLN A 215 -3.92 -6.37 4.44
CA GLN A 215 -3.93 -7.12 5.69
C GLN A 215 -2.75 -6.78 6.62
N VAL A 216 -1.87 -5.85 6.23
CA VAL A 216 -0.82 -5.35 7.12
C VAL A 216 -1.48 -4.60 8.30
N PRO A 217 -1.11 -4.89 9.57
CA PRO A 217 -1.70 -4.22 10.73
C PRO A 217 -1.65 -2.69 10.64
N GLY A 218 -2.77 -2.03 10.94
CA GLY A 218 -2.94 -0.58 10.73
C GLY A 218 -3.28 -0.18 9.28
N GLY A 219 -3.40 -1.15 8.38
CA GLY A 219 -3.74 -0.97 6.97
C GLY A 219 -5.23 -1.08 6.65
N ASP A 220 -6.13 -1.03 7.65
CA ASP A 220 -7.58 -1.25 7.46
C ASP A 220 -8.21 -0.36 6.38
N TRP A 221 -7.68 0.86 6.21
CA TRP A 221 -8.09 1.78 5.16
C TRP A 221 -7.84 1.21 3.75
N ARG A 222 -6.79 0.41 3.54
CA ARG A 222 -6.53 -0.27 2.25
C ARG A 222 -7.56 -1.34 1.98
N MET A 223 -7.93 -2.14 2.99
CA MET A 223 -8.97 -3.16 2.84
C MET A 223 -10.32 -2.51 2.52
N LEU A 224 -10.60 -1.38 3.15
CA LEU A 224 -11.78 -0.59 2.87
C LEU A 224 -11.77 -0.10 1.41
N ARG A 225 -10.64 0.41 0.90
CA ARG A 225 -10.50 0.77 -0.52
C ARG A 225 -10.77 -0.42 -1.44
N VAL A 226 -10.12 -1.58 -1.20
CA VAL A 226 -10.34 -2.82 -1.97
C VAL A 226 -11.83 -3.12 -2.11
N ARG A 227 -12.58 -3.09 -1.01
CA ARG A 227 -14.00 -3.47 -1.01
C ARG A 227 -14.90 -2.41 -1.65
N TYR A 228 -14.73 -1.15 -1.28
CA TYR A 228 -15.62 -0.07 -1.73
C TYR A 228 -15.32 0.39 -3.16
N GLU A 229 -14.05 0.40 -3.58
CA GLU A 229 -13.68 0.72 -4.97
C GLU A 229 -14.16 -0.39 -5.92
N ALA A 230 -14.02 -1.67 -5.55
CA ALA A 230 -14.57 -2.76 -6.35
C ALA A 230 -16.12 -2.75 -6.40
N ALA A 231 -16.79 -2.41 -5.29
CA ALA A 231 -18.24 -2.20 -5.30
C ALA A 231 -18.65 -1.04 -6.22
N SER A 232 -17.90 0.06 -6.20
CA SER A 232 -18.11 1.17 -7.13
C SER A 232 -17.98 0.73 -8.59
N MET A 233 -16.97 -0.09 -8.90
CA MET A 233 -16.80 -0.64 -10.24
C MET A 233 -17.98 -1.51 -10.66
N ALA A 234 -18.50 -2.32 -9.73
CA ALA A 234 -19.70 -3.15 -9.97
C ALA A 234 -20.94 -2.28 -10.25
N ASP A 235 -21.20 -1.28 -9.41
CA ASP A 235 -22.37 -0.40 -9.52
C ASP A 235 -22.35 0.48 -10.76
N THR A 236 -21.15 0.86 -11.22
CA THR A 236 -20.96 1.67 -12.43
C THR A 236 -20.75 0.84 -13.68
N ASN A 237 -20.79 -0.49 -13.58
CA ASN A 237 -20.52 -1.42 -14.68
C ASN A 237 -19.15 -1.17 -15.37
N THR A 238 -18.12 -0.90 -14.56
CA THR A 238 -16.74 -0.63 -14.99
C THR A 238 -15.75 -1.71 -14.53
N LEU A 239 -16.24 -2.86 -14.05
CA LEU A 239 -15.41 -4.03 -13.76
C LEU A 239 -14.66 -4.50 -15.02
N ILE A 240 -13.42 -4.91 -14.82
CA ILE A 240 -12.50 -5.36 -15.86
C ILE A 240 -12.64 -6.88 -15.96
N PRO A 241 -13.10 -7.44 -17.09
CA PRO A 241 -13.34 -8.87 -17.20
C PRO A 241 -12.11 -9.70 -16.83
N LEU A 242 -12.21 -10.60 -15.85
CA LEU A 242 -11.07 -11.37 -15.32
C LEU A 242 -10.32 -12.18 -16.40
N ASN A 243 -11.02 -12.60 -17.46
CA ASN A 243 -10.42 -13.31 -18.59
C ASN A 243 -9.42 -12.43 -19.39
N THR A 244 -9.54 -11.10 -19.33
CA THR A 244 -8.56 -10.16 -19.90
C THR A 244 -7.33 -9.97 -19.01
N LEU A 245 -7.46 -10.30 -17.72
CA LEU A 245 -6.43 -10.16 -16.68
C LEU A 245 -5.70 -11.48 -16.38
N VAL A 246 -5.71 -12.44 -17.32
CA VAL A 246 -5.06 -13.75 -17.14
C VAL A 246 -3.55 -13.68 -17.38
N SER A 247 -3.13 -12.97 -18.43
CA SER A 247 -1.70 -12.90 -18.80
C SER A 247 -1.04 -11.67 -18.19
N GLN A 248 0.26 -11.76 -17.89
CA GLN A 248 1.03 -10.60 -17.43
C GLN A 248 1.06 -9.48 -18.48
N LEU A 249 1.06 -9.82 -19.77
CA LEU A 249 0.99 -8.84 -20.84
C LEU A 249 -0.33 -8.06 -20.81
N GLY A 250 -1.46 -8.77 -20.69
CA GLY A 250 -2.79 -8.17 -20.56
C GLY A 250 -2.87 -7.30 -19.30
N TRP A 251 -2.35 -7.80 -18.18
CA TRP A 251 -2.23 -7.04 -16.93
C TRP A 251 -1.46 -5.74 -17.13
N ASN A 252 -0.24 -5.80 -17.68
CA ASN A 252 0.64 -4.64 -17.85
C ASN A 252 0.14 -3.65 -18.92
N SER A 253 -0.74 -4.08 -19.84
CA SER A 253 -1.31 -3.19 -20.86
C SER A 253 -2.30 -2.18 -20.29
N LEU A 254 -2.82 -2.42 -19.08
CA LEU A 254 -3.72 -1.50 -18.39
C LEU A 254 -2.91 -0.53 -17.53
N THR A 255 -2.95 0.75 -17.91
CA THR A 255 -2.25 1.88 -17.27
C THR A 255 -3.25 2.89 -16.68
N ASP A 256 -2.73 3.96 -16.07
CA ASP A 256 -3.50 5.06 -15.50
C ASP A 256 -4.58 4.57 -14.52
N TRP A 257 -5.81 5.06 -14.64
CA TRP A 257 -6.92 4.64 -13.78
C TRP A 257 -7.18 3.13 -13.83
N ALA A 258 -7.16 2.52 -15.02
CA ALA A 258 -7.34 1.06 -15.13
C ALA A 258 -6.16 0.30 -14.49
N GLY A 259 -4.95 0.85 -14.61
CA GLY A 259 -3.74 0.35 -13.95
C GLY A 259 -3.86 0.34 -12.43
N TYR A 260 -4.55 1.31 -11.85
CA TYR A 260 -4.84 1.35 -10.42
C TYR A 260 -6.00 0.40 -10.04
N TYR A 261 -7.16 0.54 -10.69
CA TYR A 261 -8.40 -0.16 -10.29
C TYR A 261 -8.36 -1.68 -10.53
N LYS A 262 -7.57 -2.17 -11.49
CA LYS A 262 -7.35 -3.62 -11.67
C LYS A 262 -6.84 -4.31 -10.41
N TYR A 263 -6.02 -3.64 -9.60
CA TYR A 263 -5.52 -4.20 -8.34
C TYR A 263 -6.63 -4.34 -7.29
N GLN A 264 -7.56 -3.39 -7.24
CA GLN A 264 -8.63 -3.34 -6.26
C GLN A 264 -9.68 -4.41 -6.57
N GLU A 265 -10.08 -4.50 -7.85
CA GLU A 265 -10.93 -5.58 -8.34
C GLU A 265 -10.29 -6.96 -8.12
N ALA A 266 -9.02 -7.12 -8.52
CA ALA A 266 -8.31 -8.39 -8.37
C ALA A 266 -8.18 -8.83 -6.92
N ALA A 267 -7.89 -7.90 -6.01
CA ALA A 267 -7.83 -8.17 -4.58
C ALA A 267 -9.21 -8.58 -4.03
N ARG A 268 -10.27 -7.87 -4.43
CA ARG A 268 -11.64 -8.19 -3.99
C ARG A 268 -12.12 -9.53 -4.55
N ALA A 269 -11.84 -9.83 -5.82
CA ALA A 269 -12.13 -11.13 -6.42
C ALA A 269 -11.37 -12.25 -5.69
N THR A 270 -10.09 -12.03 -5.36
CA THR A 270 -9.28 -12.97 -4.59
C THR A 270 -9.82 -13.19 -3.18
N GLU A 271 -10.27 -12.12 -2.50
CA GLU A 271 -10.92 -12.20 -1.19
C GLU A 271 -12.19 -13.06 -1.23
N LEU A 272 -13.10 -12.79 -2.17
CA LEU A 272 -14.33 -13.55 -2.36
C LEU A 272 -14.08 -15.01 -2.74
N LEU A 273 -13.02 -15.28 -3.51
CA LEU A 273 -12.58 -16.63 -3.85
C LEU A 273 -12.09 -17.38 -2.59
N ARG A 274 -11.30 -16.72 -1.73
CA ARG A 274 -10.84 -17.28 -0.45
C ARG A 274 -12.01 -17.61 0.46
N GLU A 275 -13.01 -16.73 0.55
CA GLU A 275 -14.23 -16.94 1.33
C GLU A 275 -14.99 -18.19 0.86
N ASP A 276 -15.15 -18.36 -0.45
CA ASP A 276 -15.84 -19.53 -1.03
C ASP A 276 -15.09 -20.85 -0.81
N VAL A 277 -13.75 -20.82 -0.89
CA VAL A 277 -12.90 -22.00 -0.63
C VAL A 277 -12.92 -22.38 0.85
N GLY A 278 -12.92 -21.37 1.73
CA GLY A 278 -13.00 -21.52 3.17
C GLY A 278 -11.84 -22.31 3.82
N GLY A 279 -12.01 -22.60 5.10
CA GLY A 279 -11.01 -23.26 5.93
C GLY A 279 -9.87 -22.34 6.38
N PRO A 280 -8.87 -22.88 7.12
CA PRO A 280 -7.83 -22.07 7.75
C PRO A 280 -6.80 -21.51 6.77
N THR A 281 -6.60 -22.16 5.61
CA THR A 281 -5.51 -21.85 4.66
C THR A 281 -6.00 -21.96 3.19
N PRO A 282 -7.01 -21.18 2.79
CA PRO A 282 -7.65 -21.31 1.47
C PRO A 282 -6.67 -21.15 0.30
N ILE A 283 -5.76 -20.18 0.40
CA ILE A 283 -4.71 -19.93 -0.59
C ILE A 283 -3.78 -21.14 -0.77
N ALA A 284 -3.30 -21.72 0.33
CA ALA A 284 -2.43 -22.89 0.29
C ALA A 284 -3.10 -24.06 -0.46
N ARG A 285 -4.40 -24.27 -0.22
CA ARG A 285 -5.20 -25.33 -0.88
C ARG A 285 -5.34 -25.08 -2.38
N ILE A 286 -5.53 -23.84 -2.80
CA ILE A 286 -5.61 -23.45 -4.21
C ILE A 286 -4.26 -23.73 -4.90
N TYR A 287 -3.15 -23.24 -4.34
CA TYR A 287 -1.84 -23.44 -4.94
C TYR A 287 -1.40 -24.90 -4.99
N GLU A 288 -1.79 -25.73 -4.01
CA GLU A 288 -1.52 -27.17 -4.07
C GLU A 288 -2.21 -27.84 -5.27
N ARG A 289 -3.44 -27.42 -5.62
CA ARG A 289 -4.13 -27.91 -6.82
C ARG A 289 -3.47 -27.38 -8.10
N ILE A 290 -3.09 -26.10 -8.11
CA ILE A 290 -2.35 -25.50 -9.24
C ILE A 290 -1.06 -26.26 -9.51
N ARG A 291 -0.29 -26.53 -8.46
CA ARG A 291 0.95 -27.32 -8.52
C ARG A 291 0.73 -28.72 -9.11
N ARG A 292 -0.44 -29.32 -8.90
CA ARG A 292 -0.84 -30.62 -9.47
C ARG A 292 -1.37 -30.53 -10.90
N GLY A 293 -1.48 -29.34 -11.47
CA GLY A 293 -1.84 -29.10 -12.86
C GLY A 293 -3.27 -28.64 -13.11
N GLU A 294 -4.03 -28.32 -12.06
CA GLU A 294 -5.35 -27.70 -12.20
C GLU A 294 -5.22 -26.18 -12.43
N ASN A 295 -5.99 -25.61 -13.34
CA ASN A 295 -6.07 -24.15 -13.42
C ASN A 295 -6.95 -23.58 -12.30
N ILE A 296 -7.01 -22.24 -12.16
CA ILE A 296 -7.76 -21.58 -11.09
C ILE A 296 -9.26 -21.97 -11.07
N ALA A 297 -9.87 -22.16 -12.24
CA ALA A 297 -11.29 -22.48 -12.36
C ALA A 297 -11.58 -23.91 -11.87
N GLN A 298 -10.71 -24.86 -12.24
CA GLN A 298 -10.76 -26.24 -11.77
C GLN A 298 -10.51 -26.31 -10.26
N ALA A 299 -9.46 -25.61 -9.77
CA ALA A 299 -9.12 -25.58 -8.36
C ALA A 299 -10.25 -24.98 -7.52
N TYR A 300 -10.85 -23.88 -7.98
CA TYR A 300 -12.02 -23.27 -7.34
C TYR A 300 -13.17 -24.28 -7.26
N ALA A 301 -13.58 -24.85 -8.38
CA ALA A 301 -14.73 -25.75 -8.42
C ALA A 301 -14.53 -27.00 -7.53
N ALA A 302 -13.32 -27.55 -7.51
CA ALA A 302 -12.99 -28.70 -6.70
C ALA A 302 -12.86 -28.39 -5.19
N LEU A 303 -12.72 -27.12 -4.80
CA LEU A 303 -12.58 -26.70 -3.40
C LEU A 303 -13.87 -26.10 -2.82
N SER A 304 -14.65 -25.38 -3.63
CA SER A 304 -15.89 -24.71 -3.22
C SER A 304 -17.15 -25.52 -3.55
N GLY A 305 -17.06 -26.47 -4.49
CA GLY A 305 -18.22 -27.19 -5.04
C GLY A 305 -19.08 -26.35 -6.00
N ARG A 306 -18.62 -25.16 -6.40
CA ARG A 306 -19.35 -24.22 -7.28
C ARG A 306 -18.65 -24.07 -8.62
N SER A 307 -19.38 -23.77 -9.69
CA SER A 307 -18.73 -23.50 -10.98
C SER A 307 -17.97 -22.17 -10.93
N PHE A 308 -16.84 -22.08 -11.62
CA PHE A 308 -16.11 -20.82 -11.73
C PHE A 308 -16.85 -19.78 -12.58
N GLU A 309 -17.72 -20.22 -13.50
CA GLU A 309 -18.59 -19.34 -14.26
C GLU A 309 -19.59 -18.63 -13.35
N ASP A 310 -20.28 -19.36 -12.47
CA ASP A 310 -21.20 -18.78 -11.48
C ASP A 310 -20.47 -17.82 -10.53
N PHE A 311 -19.22 -18.12 -10.19
CA PHE A 311 -18.38 -17.22 -9.42
C PHE A 311 -18.19 -15.89 -10.14
N VAL A 312 -17.72 -15.92 -11.39
CA VAL A 312 -17.46 -14.70 -12.20
C VAL A 312 -18.75 -13.91 -12.45
N VAL A 313 -19.83 -14.59 -12.87
CA VAL A 313 -21.15 -13.95 -13.10
C VAL A 313 -21.70 -13.32 -11.83
N GLY A 314 -21.46 -13.93 -10.67
CA GLY A 314 -21.91 -13.42 -9.38
C GLY A 314 -21.03 -12.32 -8.77
N LEU A 315 -19.83 -12.04 -9.31
CA LEU A 315 -18.90 -11.07 -8.73
C LEU A 315 -19.51 -9.68 -8.54
N PRO A 316 -20.15 -9.04 -9.56
CA PRO A 316 -20.66 -7.68 -9.40
C PRO A 316 -21.64 -7.58 -8.23
N ALA A 317 -22.62 -8.50 -8.17
CA ALA A 317 -23.61 -8.51 -7.10
C ALA A 317 -22.98 -8.68 -5.70
N ARG A 318 -21.99 -9.57 -5.57
CA ARG A 318 -21.28 -9.81 -4.29
C ARG A 318 -20.39 -8.64 -3.87
N MET A 319 -19.80 -7.93 -4.83
CA MET A 319 -19.00 -6.74 -4.57
C MET A 319 -19.90 -5.61 -4.05
N SER A 320 -21.01 -5.32 -4.74
CA SER A 320 -21.97 -4.29 -4.35
C SER A 320 -22.69 -4.61 -3.03
N SER A 321 -23.12 -5.86 -2.80
CA SER A 321 -23.90 -6.22 -1.60
C SER A 321 -23.09 -6.22 -0.30
N ALA A 322 -21.77 -6.16 -0.39
CA ALA A 322 -20.88 -6.19 0.77
C ALA A 322 -20.63 -4.81 1.40
N VAL A 323 -21.14 -3.75 0.77
CA VAL A 323 -21.05 -2.36 1.25
C VAL A 323 -22.45 -1.76 1.35
N PRO A 324 -22.64 -0.64 2.08
CA PRO A 324 -23.90 0.09 2.07
C PRO A 324 -24.29 0.55 0.66
N PRO A 325 -25.58 0.80 0.39
CA PRO A 325 -26.05 1.21 -0.93
C PRO A 325 -25.33 2.46 -1.48
N SER A 326 -25.07 2.46 -2.79
CA SER A 326 -24.46 3.55 -3.53
C SER A 326 -25.50 4.50 -4.18
N PRO A 327 -25.11 5.73 -4.58
CA PRO A 327 -23.83 6.38 -4.30
C PRO A 327 -23.67 6.61 -2.80
N GLY A 328 -22.47 6.33 -2.29
CA GLY A 328 -22.23 6.27 -0.85
C GLY A 328 -20.95 6.98 -0.44
N PHE A 329 -20.87 7.28 0.85
CA PHE A 329 -19.79 8.04 1.44
C PHE A 329 -19.41 7.46 2.80
N ILE A 330 -18.11 7.30 3.04
CA ILE A 330 -17.57 6.82 4.31
C ILE A 330 -16.32 7.61 4.70
N THR A 331 -16.05 7.65 6.00
CA THR A 331 -14.91 8.34 6.59
C THR A 331 -14.13 7.40 7.50
N LEU A 332 -12.82 7.63 7.62
CA LEU A 332 -11.95 6.87 8.51
C LEU A 332 -11.10 7.81 9.38
N PRO A 333 -10.89 7.49 10.68
CA PRO A 333 -10.02 8.26 11.57
C PRO A 333 -8.53 7.92 11.38
N ILE A 334 -8.13 7.61 10.14
CA ILE A 334 -6.75 7.33 9.74
C ILE A 334 -6.57 7.80 8.29
N ALA A 335 -5.35 8.18 7.93
CA ALA A 335 -4.97 8.51 6.55
C ALA A 335 -3.78 7.63 6.11
N PRO A 336 -3.48 7.50 4.81
CA PRO A 336 -2.34 6.71 4.33
C PRO A 336 -0.98 7.13 4.94
N GLU A 337 -0.87 8.38 5.36
CA GLU A 337 0.31 9.01 5.94
C GLU A 337 0.35 8.93 7.48
N GLY A 338 -0.56 8.14 8.08
CA GLY A 338 -0.60 7.88 9.53
C GLY A 338 -1.77 8.57 10.25
N LEU A 339 -1.48 9.21 11.38
CA LEU A 339 -2.49 9.77 12.29
C LEU A 339 -3.20 10.97 11.64
N GLY A 340 -4.25 10.70 10.89
CA GLY A 340 -5.05 11.68 10.17
C GLY A 340 -6.52 11.28 10.11
N ALA A 341 -7.20 11.68 9.06
CA ALA A 341 -8.52 11.19 8.71
C ALA A 341 -8.59 11.13 7.18
N SER A 342 -9.36 10.20 6.64
CA SER A 342 -9.58 10.05 5.21
C SER A 342 -11.04 9.81 4.91
N TYR A 343 -11.39 9.86 3.63
CA TYR A 343 -12.74 9.61 3.16
C TYR A 343 -12.72 8.87 1.84
N LEU A 344 -13.83 8.16 1.57
CA LEU A 344 -14.04 7.46 0.32
C LEU A 344 -15.46 7.70 -0.20
N LEU A 345 -15.52 8.12 -1.46
CA LEU A 345 -16.72 8.21 -2.30
C LEU A 345 -16.77 6.97 -3.19
N TYR A 346 -17.94 6.35 -3.34
CA TYR A 346 -18.10 5.15 -4.16
C TYR A 346 -19.47 5.08 -4.82
N GLY A 347 -19.51 4.43 -5.99
CA GLY A 347 -20.70 4.22 -6.80
C GLY A 347 -21.32 5.52 -7.33
N PHE A 348 -20.52 6.59 -7.42
CA PHE A 348 -20.92 7.79 -8.12
C PHE A 348 -20.78 7.59 -9.64
N ALA A 349 -21.54 8.36 -10.42
CA ALA A 349 -21.41 8.33 -11.87
C ALA A 349 -19.96 8.66 -12.28
N PRO A 350 -19.34 7.87 -13.18
CA PRO A 350 -17.98 8.12 -13.66
C PRO A 350 -17.79 9.54 -14.18
N LEU A 351 -16.66 10.17 -13.81
CA LEU A 351 -16.29 11.53 -14.23
C LEU A 351 -17.28 12.63 -13.81
N ALA A 352 -18.25 12.34 -12.93
CA ALA A 352 -19.12 13.35 -12.38
C ALA A 352 -18.33 14.34 -11.51
N SER A 353 -18.75 15.60 -11.52
CA SER A 353 -18.30 16.59 -10.54
C SER A 353 -19.27 16.58 -9.37
N VAL A 354 -18.75 16.36 -8.16
CA VAL A 354 -19.48 16.55 -6.90
C VAL A 354 -18.88 17.71 -6.12
N THR A 355 -19.61 18.26 -5.17
CA THR A 355 -19.11 19.33 -4.30
C THR A 355 -18.86 18.77 -2.91
N LEU A 356 -17.61 18.80 -2.45
CA LEU A 356 -17.22 18.40 -1.10
C LEU A 356 -17.13 19.63 -0.21
N THR A 357 -17.82 19.59 0.93
CA THR A 357 -17.68 20.57 2.01
C THR A 357 -17.09 19.88 3.24
N ILE A 358 -16.01 20.42 3.80
CA ILE A 358 -15.43 19.96 5.06
C ILE A 358 -15.56 21.05 6.13
N SER A 359 -16.44 20.81 7.09
CA SER A 359 -16.70 21.69 8.25
C SER A 359 -16.02 21.16 9.50
N GLY A 360 -15.29 22.03 10.22
CA GLY A 360 -14.58 21.68 11.44
C GLY A 360 -14.33 22.86 12.38
N PRO A 361 -13.43 22.71 13.38
CA PRO A 361 -13.27 23.66 14.48
C PRO A 361 -12.86 25.08 14.06
N ARG A 362 -12.21 25.24 12.91
CA ARG A 362 -11.69 26.53 12.42
C ARG A 362 -12.41 27.06 11.18
N GLY A 363 -13.54 26.44 10.81
CA GLY A 363 -14.34 26.89 9.66
C GLY A 363 -14.74 25.75 8.72
N SER A 364 -15.31 26.15 7.60
CA SER A 364 -15.74 25.27 6.52
C SER A 364 -15.08 25.69 5.21
N GLU A 365 -14.69 24.72 4.41
CA GLU A 365 -14.22 24.94 3.05
C GLU A 365 -15.00 24.04 2.10
N THR A 366 -15.16 24.48 0.86
CA THR A 366 -15.92 23.76 -0.15
C THR A 366 -15.19 23.84 -1.48
N TRP A 367 -15.12 22.71 -2.19
CA TRP A 367 -14.50 22.64 -3.51
C TRP A 367 -15.12 21.53 -4.36
N PRO A 368 -15.01 21.62 -5.70
CA PRO A 368 -15.41 20.53 -6.58
C PRO A 368 -14.42 19.35 -6.50
N VAL A 369 -14.95 18.13 -6.55
CA VAL A 369 -14.20 16.88 -6.64
C VAL A 369 -14.68 16.15 -7.90
N THR A 370 -13.73 15.74 -8.74
CA THR A 370 -14.03 14.93 -9.93
C THR A 370 -13.94 13.46 -9.56
N ILE A 371 -15.03 12.73 -9.79
CA ILE A 371 -15.10 11.29 -9.58
C ILE A 371 -14.25 10.57 -10.64
N SER A 372 -13.52 9.52 -10.25
CA SER A 372 -12.72 8.75 -11.22
C SER A 372 -13.59 8.09 -12.31
N PRO A 373 -12.99 7.60 -13.41
CA PRO A 373 -13.69 6.79 -14.41
C PRO A 373 -14.35 5.51 -13.86
N PHE A 374 -14.03 5.10 -12.63
CA PHE A 374 -14.55 3.89 -11.97
C PHE A 374 -15.51 4.22 -10.81
N GLY A 375 -15.96 5.47 -10.71
CA GLY A 375 -17.04 5.88 -9.80
C GLY A 375 -16.62 6.14 -8.36
N ALA A 376 -15.33 6.08 -8.04
CA ALA A 376 -14.81 6.26 -6.70
C ALA A 376 -13.74 7.35 -6.59
N VAL A 377 -13.58 7.88 -5.37
CA VAL A 377 -12.50 8.80 -4.97
C VAL A 377 -12.13 8.49 -3.52
N PHE A 378 -10.84 8.36 -3.24
CA PHE A 378 -10.31 8.24 -1.89
C PHE A 378 -9.27 9.33 -1.65
N ASP A 379 -9.37 10.02 -0.53
CA ASP A 379 -8.48 11.14 -0.22
C ASP A 379 -8.42 11.41 1.30
N GLY A 380 -7.38 12.11 1.73
CA GLY A 380 -7.13 12.51 3.12
C GLY A 380 -7.76 13.85 3.47
N LEU A 381 -8.05 14.07 4.76
CA LEU A 381 -8.24 15.42 5.29
C LEU A 381 -6.87 16.10 5.35
N PRO A 382 -6.71 17.29 4.74
CA PRO A 382 -5.42 17.98 4.65
C PRO A 382 -4.67 18.07 5.98
N GLY A 383 -3.35 17.89 5.92
CA GLY A 383 -2.50 17.91 7.12
C GLY A 383 -2.50 19.24 7.88
N THR A 384 -2.81 20.34 7.18
CA THR A 384 -2.94 21.70 7.73
C THR A 384 -4.15 21.86 8.65
N ARG A 385 -5.13 20.95 8.60
CA ARG A 385 -6.33 21.01 9.44
C ARG A 385 -6.02 20.59 10.87
N ALA A 386 -6.57 21.33 11.83
CA ALA A 386 -6.38 21.08 13.25
C ALA A 386 -6.95 19.70 13.67
N GLN A 387 -6.46 19.16 14.79
CA GLN A 387 -7.13 18.01 15.41
C GLN A 387 -8.56 18.39 15.83
N GLY A 388 -9.48 17.44 15.74
CA GLY A 388 -10.87 17.66 16.14
C GLY A 388 -11.90 16.86 15.35
N GLY A 389 -13.18 17.15 15.61
CA GLY A 389 -14.31 16.58 14.89
C GLY A 389 -14.60 17.35 13.61
N TYR A 390 -14.83 16.62 12.53
CA TYR A 390 -15.18 17.13 11.22
C TYR A 390 -16.51 16.56 10.76
N THR A 391 -17.29 17.37 10.06
CA THR A 391 -18.45 16.95 9.27
C THR A 391 -18.12 17.17 7.81
N LEU A 392 -18.19 16.10 7.02
CA LEU A 392 -17.98 16.14 5.59
C LEU A 392 -19.34 15.99 4.91
N SER A 393 -19.63 16.85 3.94
CA SER A 393 -20.85 16.81 3.14
C SER A 393 -20.52 16.73 1.66
N ILE A 394 -21.20 15.85 0.94
CA ILE A 394 -21.05 15.66 -0.50
C ILE A 394 -22.37 16.05 -1.16
N GLN A 395 -22.37 17.15 -1.89
CA GLN A 395 -23.50 17.55 -2.72
C GLN A 395 -23.32 16.99 -4.12
N HIS A 396 -24.33 16.26 -4.60
CA HIS A 396 -24.40 15.64 -5.92
C HIS A 396 -25.81 15.75 -6.48
N SER A 397 -26.04 15.27 -7.71
CA SER A 397 -27.35 15.36 -8.38
C SER A 397 -28.50 14.66 -7.64
N GLY A 398 -28.18 13.68 -6.79
CA GLY A 398 -29.15 12.91 -6.01
C GLY A 398 -29.42 13.47 -4.60
N GLY A 399 -28.76 14.56 -4.19
CA GLY A 399 -28.93 15.17 -2.89
C GLY A 399 -27.61 15.47 -2.16
N VAL A 400 -27.65 15.40 -0.84
CA VAL A 400 -26.50 15.64 0.03
C VAL A 400 -26.27 14.43 0.92
N LEU A 401 -25.06 13.87 0.88
CA LEU A 401 -24.60 12.86 1.82
C LEU A 401 -23.75 13.54 2.90
N THR A 402 -23.83 13.06 4.14
CA THR A 402 -23.05 13.62 5.25
C THR A 402 -22.46 12.51 6.10
N ALA A 403 -21.20 12.63 6.49
CA ALA A 403 -20.58 11.79 7.51
C ALA A 403 -19.71 12.62 8.45
N LYS A 404 -19.39 12.04 9.61
CA LYS A 404 -18.54 12.65 10.62
C LYS A 404 -17.26 11.86 10.76
N VAL A 405 -16.17 12.54 11.10
CA VAL A 405 -14.89 11.89 11.39
C VAL A 405 -14.14 12.66 12.45
N ARG A 406 -13.34 11.97 13.24
CA ARG A 406 -12.41 12.59 14.18
C ARG A 406 -11.00 12.46 13.62
N LYS A 407 -10.28 13.59 13.60
CA LYS A 407 -8.86 13.66 13.23
C LYS A 407 -8.05 13.79 14.51
N ASP A 408 -7.36 12.72 14.89
CA ASP A 408 -6.62 12.62 16.16
C ASP A 408 -5.15 13.06 16.04
N GLY A 409 -4.62 13.16 14.83
CA GLY A 409 -3.29 13.70 14.55
C GLY A 409 -3.32 14.75 13.46
N ARG A 410 -2.25 15.55 13.33
CA ARG A 410 -2.12 16.47 12.19
C ARG A 410 -2.08 15.73 10.86
N GLY A 411 -1.68 14.46 10.83
CA GLY A 411 -1.24 13.76 9.63
C GLY A 411 0.12 14.30 9.20
N SER A 412 0.90 13.52 8.46
CA SER A 412 2.09 14.07 7.81
C SER A 412 1.65 14.94 6.61
N PRO A 413 2.32 16.07 6.34
CA PRO A 413 2.08 16.82 5.11
C PRO A 413 2.65 16.05 3.93
N GLY A 414 1.87 15.14 3.34
CA GLY A 414 2.31 14.48 2.10
C GLY A 414 1.49 13.26 1.72
N ASP A 415 0.30 13.47 1.15
CA ASP A 415 -0.06 13.03 -0.22
C ASP A 415 -1.51 13.48 -0.52
N THR A 416 -1.72 14.79 -0.73
CA THR A 416 -2.82 15.21 -1.61
C THR A 416 -2.22 15.33 -3.00
N ARG A 417 -2.20 14.21 -3.74
CA ARG A 417 -2.15 14.13 -5.20
C ARG A 417 -2.48 12.73 -5.71
#